data_AF-A0A368HIF9-F1
#
_entry.id   AF-A0A368HIF9-F1
#
_cell.length_a   1.000
_cell.length_b   1.000
_cell.length_c   1.000
_cell.angle_alpha   90.00
_cell.angle_beta   90.00
_cell.angle_gamma   90.00
#
_symmetry.space_group_name_H-M   'P 1'
#
loop_
_entity.id
_entity.type
_entity.pdbx_description
1 polymer ?
#
loop_
_entity_poly.entity_id
_entity_poly.type
_entity_poly.pdbx_seq_one_letter_code
_entity_poly.pdbx_strand_id
1 'polypeptide(L)'
;MDAIADLYHHNGLRLQADPDSALYAAHHARLQQAVHDLATRRDEALADPKLALPAAQVLHSMQNHWSGLTVFVEHPWVPMDNNPKGF
;
A
#
# COMPACT_ATOMS: atom_id res chain seq x y z
N MET A 1 0.37 8.03 -13.11
CA MET A 1 0.07 8.38 -11.70
C MET A 1 0.98 7.58 -10.81
N ASP A 2 1.49 8.19 -9.76
CA ASP A 2 2.41 7.58 -8.81
C ASP A 2 1.59 6.71 -7.84
N ALA A 3 1.76 5.39 -7.90
CA ALA A 3 0.97 4.42 -7.14
C ALA A 3 1.09 4.60 -5.62
N ILE A 4 2.24 5.10 -5.15
CA ILE A 4 2.48 5.36 -3.74
C ILE A 4 1.75 6.64 -3.32
N ALA A 5 1.78 7.69 -4.15
CA ALA A 5 1.04 8.93 -3.87
C ALA A 5 -0.47 8.69 -3.75
N ASP A 6 -1.03 7.82 -4.60
CA ASP A 6 -2.46 7.46 -4.56
C ASP A 6 -2.83 6.74 -3.25
N LEU A 7 -1.95 5.87 -2.73
CA LEU A 7 -2.15 5.23 -1.42
C LEU A 7 -2.20 6.24 -0.29
N TYR A 8 -1.25 7.18 -0.23
CA TYR A 8 -1.24 8.26 0.78
C TYR A 8 -2.50 9.12 0.69
N HIS A 9 -2.91 9.46 -0.54
CA HIS A 9 -4.09 10.28 -0.77
C HIS A 9 -5.36 9.61 -0.25
N HIS A 10 -5.62 8.35 -0.63
CA HIS A 10 -6.82 7.65 -0.20
C HIS A 10 -6.80 7.28 1.29
N ASN A 11 -5.64 6.96 1.85
CA ASN A 11 -5.52 6.75 3.28
C ASN A 11 -5.80 8.04 4.06
N GLY A 12 -5.23 9.17 3.63
CA GLY A 12 -5.47 10.47 4.25
C GLY A 12 -6.94 10.90 4.20
N LEU A 13 -7.60 10.73 3.05
CA LEU A 13 -9.03 11.02 2.89
C LEU A 13 -9.89 10.12 3.77
N ARG A 14 -9.57 8.82 3.85
CA ARG A 14 -10.27 7.88 4.75
C ARG A 14 -10.16 8.31 6.21
N LEU A 15 -8.98 8.73 6.66
CA LEU A 15 -8.75 9.15 8.05
C LEU A 15 -9.42 10.49 8.42
N GLN A 16 -9.78 11.31 7.43
CA GLN A 16 -10.53 12.56 7.64
C GLN A 16 -12.05 12.35 7.67
N ALA A 17 -12.54 11.22 7.14
CA ALA A 17 -13.95 10.91 7.09
C ALA A 17 -14.43 10.26 8.39
N ASP A 18 -15.72 10.45 8.70
CA ASP A 18 -16.38 9.73 9.79
C ASP A 18 -16.38 8.21 9.48
N PRO A 19 -15.89 7.34 10.39
CA PRO A 19 -15.78 5.89 10.17
C PRO A 19 -17.08 5.19 9.76
N ASP A 20 -18.24 5.70 10.18
CA ASP A 20 -19.55 5.12 9.86
C ASP A 20 -20.16 5.71 8.58
N SER A 21 -19.45 6.63 7.91
CA SER A 21 -19.93 7.28 6.70
C SER A 21 -19.66 6.47 5.43
N ALA A 22 -20.54 6.65 4.43
CA ALA A 22 -20.33 6.13 3.08
C ALA A 22 -19.04 6.69 2.44
N LEU A 23 -18.60 7.89 2.85
CA LEU A 23 -17.37 8.50 2.37
C LEU A 23 -16.13 7.73 2.85
N TYR A 24 -16.12 7.33 4.13
CA TYR A 24 -15.08 6.46 4.66
C TYR A 24 -15.04 5.13 3.91
N ALA A 25 -16.20 4.49 3.73
CA ALA A 25 -16.30 3.22 3.01
C ALA A 25 -15.77 3.33 1.57
N ALA A 26 -16.08 4.43 0.86
CA ALA A 26 -15.59 4.66 -0.49
C ALA A 26 -14.07 4.84 -0.55
N HIS A 27 -13.49 5.65 0.35
CA HIS A 27 -12.03 5.83 0.41
C HIS A 27 -11.31 4.57 0.87
N HIS A 28 -11.90 3.80 1.78
CA HIS A 28 -11.37 2.51 2.21
C HIS A 28 -11.34 1.49 1.08
N ALA A 29 -12.44 1.34 0.33
CA ALA A 29 -12.49 0.45 -0.84
C ALA A 29 -11.45 0.86 -1.90
N ARG A 30 -11.29 2.18 -2.12
CA ARG A 30 -10.31 2.70 -3.07
C ARG A 30 -8.86 2.44 -2.62
N LEU A 31 -8.60 2.55 -1.32
CA LEU A 31 -7.31 2.19 -0.73
C LEU A 31 -7.02 0.69 -0.89
N GLN A 32 -7.99 -0.18 -0.59
CA GLN A 32 -7.87 -1.63 -0.79
C GLN A 32 -7.55 -1.96 -2.26
N GLN A 33 -8.25 -1.33 -3.20
CA GLN A 33 -7.97 -1.53 -4.63
C GLN A 33 -6.56 -1.09 -5.01
N ALA A 34 -6.10 0.07 -4.54
CA ALA A 34 -4.76 0.56 -4.84
C ALA A 34 -3.67 -0.37 -4.28
N VAL A 35 -3.87 -0.92 -3.08
CA VAL A 35 -2.96 -1.93 -2.49
C VAL A 35 -2.96 -3.21 -3.31
N HIS A 36 -4.13 -3.68 -3.74
CA HIS A 36 -4.25 -4.86 -4.60
C HIS A 36 -3.55 -4.67 -5.96
N ASP A 37 -3.75 -3.52 -6.60
CA ASP A 37 -3.11 -3.17 -7.87
C ASP A 37 -1.58 -3.14 -7.73
N LEU A 38 -1.06 -2.62 -6.61
CA LEU A 38 0.37 -2.60 -6.33
C LEU A 38 0.94 -4.03 -6.14
N ALA A 39 0.21 -4.90 -5.46
CA ALA A 39 0.59 -6.31 -5.30
C ALA A 39 0.64 -7.01 -6.67
N THR A 40 -0.37 -6.78 -7.50
CA THR A 40 -0.46 -7.35 -8.85
C THR A 40 0.72 -6.91 -9.71
N ARG A 41 1.04 -5.61 -9.74
CA ARG A 41 2.20 -5.08 -10.49
C ARG A 41 3.53 -5.65 -10.01
N ARG A 42 3.70 -5.83 -8.69
CA ARG A 42 4.89 -6.49 -8.12
C ARG A 42 5.01 -7.92 -8.66
N ASP A 43 3.92 -8.68 -8.65
CA ASP A 43 3.93 -10.07 -9.09
C ASP A 43 4.13 -10.20 -10.61
N GLU A 44 3.53 -9.31 -11.40
CA GLU A 44 3.78 -9.20 -12.85
C GLU A 44 5.24 -8.87 -13.15
N ALA A 45 5.84 -7.92 -12.42
CA ALA A 45 7.24 -7.57 -12.59
C ALA A 45 8.19 -8.72 -12.20
N LEU A 46 7.89 -9.45 -11.13
CA LEU A 46 8.65 -10.64 -10.73
C LEU A 46 8.53 -11.80 -11.73
N ALA A 47 7.44 -11.86 -12.50
CA ALA A 47 7.25 -12.85 -13.56
C ALA A 47 8.00 -12.50 -14.86
N ASP A 48 8.49 -11.25 -15.02
CA ASP A 48 9.26 -10.85 -16.21
C ASP A 48 10.70 -11.38 -16.11
N PRO A 49 11.12 -12.31 -17.00
CA PRO A 49 12.48 -12.85 -17.00
C PRO A 49 13.56 -11.80 -17.33
N LYS A 50 13.17 -10.61 -17.81
CA LYS A 50 14.10 -9.50 -18.12
C LYS A 50 14.31 -8.57 -16.92
N LEU A 51 13.63 -8.79 -15.80
CA LEU A 51 13.78 -7.95 -14.61
C LEU A 51 15.24 -8.01 -14.11
N ALA A 52 15.86 -6.84 -13.94
CA ALA A 52 17.21 -6.76 -13.41
C ALA A 52 17.28 -7.33 -11.98
N LEU A 53 18.31 -8.13 -11.70
CA LEU A 53 18.48 -8.82 -10.41
C LEU A 53 18.34 -7.89 -9.18
N PRO A 54 18.90 -6.66 -9.15
CA PRO A 54 18.71 -5.75 -8.02
C PRO A 54 17.24 -5.38 -7.79
N ALA A 55 16.46 -5.18 -8.86
CA ALA A 55 15.04 -4.88 -8.75
C ALA A 55 14.24 -6.09 -8.27
N ALA A 56 14.57 -7.29 -8.76
CA ALA A 56 13.96 -8.54 -8.31
C ALA A 56 14.16 -8.77 -6.80
N GLN A 57 15.36 -8.49 -6.27
CA GLN A 57 15.64 -8.60 -4.83
C GLN A 57 14.76 -7.66 -3.99
N VAL A 58 14.56 -6.42 -4.45
CA VAL A 58 13.69 -5.45 -3.78
C VAL A 58 12.24 -5.93 -3.81
N LEU A 59 11.74 -6.40 -4.95
CA LEU A 59 10.36 -6.88 -5.08
C LEU A 59 10.10 -8.17 -4.28
N HIS A 60 11.08 -9.07 -4.18
CA HIS A 60 11.00 -10.24 -3.29
C HIS A 60 10.95 -9.84 -1.82
N SER A 61 11.77 -8.87 -1.39
CA SER A 61 11.70 -8.31 -0.04
C SER A 61 10.32 -7.71 0.25
N MET A 62 9.80 -6.91 -0.69
CA MET A 62 8.45 -6.34 -0.62
C MET A 62 7.36 -7.44 -0.55
N GLN A 63 7.49 -8.54 -1.29
CA GLN A 63 6.57 -9.68 -1.24
C GLN A 63 6.62 -10.37 0.14
N ASN A 64 7.83 -10.62 0.66
CA ASN A 64 8.03 -11.28 1.96
C ASN A 64 7.49 -10.45 3.13
N HIS A 65 7.57 -9.12 3.03
CA HIS A 65 7.14 -8.19 4.09
C HIS A 65 5.75 -7.58 3.84
N TRP A 66 5.03 -8.05 2.82
CA TRP A 66 3.81 -7.40 2.31
C TRP A 66 2.73 -7.18 3.37
N SER A 67 2.51 -8.17 4.24
CA SER A 67 1.51 -8.08 5.33
C SER A 67 1.84 -6.95 6.31
N GLY A 68 3.13 -6.79 6.65
CA GLY A 68 3.58 -5.68 7.50
C GLY A 68 3.48 -4.32 6.81
N LEU A 69 3.73 -4.27 5.50
CA LEU A 69 3.64 -3.03 4.71
C LEU A 69 2.19 -2.56 4.47
N THR A 70 1.20 -3.43 4.67
CA THR A 70 -0.22 -3.15 4.35
C THR A 70 -1.16 -3.21 5.55
N VAL A 71 -0.63 -3.41 6.77
CA VAL A 71 -1.39 -3.53 8.02
C VAL A 71 -2.34 -2.35 8.28
N PHE A 72 -1.98 -1.14 7.85
CA PHE A 72 -2.75 0.09 8.04
C PHE A 72 -4.10 0.09 7.29
N VAL A 73 -4.26 -0.79 6.29
CA VAL A 73 -5.52 -0.94 5.56
C VAL A 73 -6.58 -1.47 6.51
N GLU A 74 -6.31 -2.60 7.17
CA GLU A 74 -7.21 -3.25 8.13
C GLU A 74 -7.22 -2.56 9.50
N HIS A 75 -6.11 -1.93 9.86
CA HIS A 75 -5.93 -1.26 11.16
C HIS A 75 -5.64 0.23 10.96
N PRO A 76 -6.66 1.09 10.79
CA PRO A 76 -6.49 2.52 10.46
C PRO A 76 -5.67 3.32 11.48
N TRP A 77 -5.56 2.84 12.72
CA TRP A 77 -4.76 3.45 13.78
C TRP A 77 -3.26 3.18 13.62
N VAL A 78 -2.87 2.20 12.81
CA VAL A 78 -1.47 1.96 12.47
C VAL A 78 -1.07 2.98 11.41
N PRO A 79 -0.04 3.81 11.64
CA PRO A 79 0.45 4.71 10.62
C PRO A 79 0.88 3.94 9.37
N MET A 80 0.53 4.47 8.20
CA MET A 80 1.03 3.95 6.92
C MET A 80 2.56 4.08 6.82
N ASP A 81 3.13 5.09 7.46
CA ASP A 81 4.57 5.30 7.54
C ASP A 81 5.19 4.48 8.67
N ASN A 82 6.05 3.53 8.33
CA ASN A 82 6.83 2.75 9.29
C ASN A 82 8.23 3.36 9.56
N ASN A 83 8.41 4.66 9.31
CA ASN A 83 9.69 5.30 9.58
C ASN A 83 9.76 5.61 11.09
N PRO A 84 10.66 4.97 11.87
CA PRO A 84 10.87 5.39 13.25
C PRO A 84 11.33 6.84 13.20
N LYS A 85 10.51 7.76 13.70
CA LYS A 85 10.95 9.13 13.93
C LYS A 85 12.05 9.03 14.99
N GLY A 86 13.29 9.12 14.56
CA GLY A 86 14.44 9.25 15.45
C GLY A 86 14.17 10.44 16.38
N PHE A 87 14.22 10.16 17.69
CA PHE A 87 14.37 11.18 18.72
C PHE A 87 15.78 11.76 18.67
#